data_AF-M8A2N6-F1
#
_entry.id   AF-M8A2N6-F1
#
_cell.length_a   1.000
_cell.length_b   1.000
_cell.length_c   1.000
_cell.angle_alpha   90.00
_cell.angle_beta   90.00
_cell.angle_gamma   90.00
#
_symmetry.space_group_name_H-M   'P 1'
#
loop_
_entity.id
_entity.type
_entity.pdbx_description
1 polymer ?
#
loop_
_entity_poly.entity_id
_entity_poly.type
_entity_poly.pdbx_seq_one_letter_code
_entity_poly.pdbx_strand_id
1 'polypeptide(L)' 'MLFVPIGYTFREGMFEMEELRGGSPYGAGVFAGDGSRPPSELELALAEHHGRYMATLVKRMVHGADA' A
#
# COMPACT_ATOMS: atom_id res chain seq x y z
N MET A 1 -8.05 -19.15 0.64
CA MET A 1 -7.76 -17.79 0.11
C MET A 1 -6.63 -17.22 0.94
N LEU A 2 -5.54 -16.76 0.32
CA LEU A 2 -4.40 -16.15 1.03
C LEU A 2 -4.60 -14.63 1.06
N PHE A 3 -4.34 -14.00 2.22
CA PHE A 3 -4.33 -12.55 2.37
C PHE A 3 -2.92 -12.07 2.70
N VAL A 4 -2.46 -11.02 2.02
CA VAL A 4 -1.12 -10.47 2.14
C VAL A 4 -1.22 -8.98 2.49
N PRO A 5 -1.16 -8.62 3.78
CA PRO A 5 -1.15 -7.23 4.20
C PRO A 5 0.23 -6.58 3.98
N ILE A 6 0.26 -5.28 3.72
CA ILE A 6 1.52 -4.51 3.59
C ILE A 6 2.17 -4.18 4.93
N GLY A 7 1.41 -4.24 6.03
CA GLY A 7 1.87 -3.82 7.34
C GLY A 7 2.32 -2.35 7.35
N TYR A 8 3.33 -2.04 8.16
CA TYR A 8 3.95 -0.70 8.21
C TYR A 8 5.21 -0.58 7.32
N THR A 9 5.31 -1.41 6.27
CA THR A 9 6.53 -1.46 5.43
C THR A 9 6.74 -0.20 4.57
N PHE A 10 5.72 0.65 4.45
CA PHE A 10 5.81 2.00 3.84
C PHE A 10 6.34 3.08 4.82
N ARG A 11 6.87 2.67 5.98
CA ARG A 11 7.69 3.46 6.91
C ARG A 11 7.08 4.84 7.24
N GLU A 12 7.83 5.92 7.07
CA GLU A 12 7.45 7.29 7.43
C GLU A 12 6.13 7.70 6.77
N GLY A 13 5.86 7.26 5.54
CA GLY A 13 4.59 7.50 4.87
C GLY A 13 3.37 6.85 5.57
N MET A 14 3.57 5.87 6.45
CA MET A 14 2.51 5.28 7.29
C MET A 14 2.27 6.05 8.59
N PHE A 15 3.17 6.94 8.99
CA PHE A 15 3.10 7.72 10.23
C PHE A 15 2.98 9.23 9.98
N GLU A 16 2.89 9.63 8.71
CA GLU A 16 2.53 10.98 8.28
C GLU A 16 1.15 11.38 8.83
N MET A 17 1.05 12.60 9.38
CA MET A 17 -0.11 13.17 10.09
C MET A 17 -0.47 14.62 9.68
N GLU A 18 0.25 15.24 8.75
CA GLU A 18 0.02 16.59 8.26
C GLU A 18 -1.13 16.65 7.24
N GLU A 19 -1.34 15.59 6.46
CA GLU A 19 -2.44 15.51 5.50
C GLU A 19 -3.42 14.36 5.76
N LEU A 20 -4.69 14.60 5.42
CA LEU A 20 -5.70 13.54 5.42
C LEU A 20 -5.41 12.57 4.27
N ARG A 21 -5.26 11.29 4.60
CA ARG A 21 -5.00 10.21 3.66
C ARG A 21 -5.77 8.94 4.02
N GLY A 22 -6.02 8.13 3.01
CA GLY A 22 -6.46 6.75 3.14
C GLY A 22 -5.31 5.76 3.31
N GLY A 23 -5.70 4.49 3.48
CA GLY A 23 -4.78 3.38 3.62
C GLY A 23 -4.48 3.01 5.07
N SER A 24 -4.08 1.75 5.26
CA SER A 24 -3.83 1.16 6.58
C SER A 24 -2.82 0.02 6.45
N PRO A 25 -2.38 -0.59 7.56
CA PRO A 25 -1.52 -1.77 7.51
C PRO A 25 -2.11 -2.95 6.73
N TYR A 26 -3.44 -2.96 6.53
CA TYR A 26 -4.12 -3.97 5.73
C TYR A 26 -3.94 -3.76 4.22
N GLY A 27 -3.62 -2.55 3.76
CA GLY A 27 -3.50 -2.23 2.35
C GLY A 27 -3.62 -0.74 2.06
N ALA A 28 -3.16 -0.36 0.87
CA ALA A 28 -3.40 0.96 0.30
C ALA A 28 -4.89 1.27 0.16
N GLY A 29 -5.24 2.56 0.26
CA GLY A 29 -6.59 3.05 0.11
C GLY A 29 -6.59 4.56 -0.08
N VAL A 30 -7.69 5.10 -0.60
CA VAL A 30 -7.85 6.54 -0.88
C VAL A 30 -9.08 7.04 -0.12
N PHE A 31 -8.96 8.21 0.52
CA PHE A 31 -10.11 8.93 1.06
C PHE A 31 -10.76 9.77 -0.06
N ALA A 32 -11.94 9.36 -0.52
CA ALA A 32 -12.63 10.01 -1.64
C ALA A 32 -13.41 11.28 -1.26
N GLY A 33 -13.66 11.53 0.03
CA GLY A 33 -14.58 12.60 0.46
C GLY A 33 -15.99 12.37 -0.07
N ASP A 34 -16.56 13.38 -0.74
CA ASP A 34 -17.84 13.32 -1.47
C ASP A 34 -17.69 12.83 -2.93
N GLY A 35 -16.48 12.40 -3.32
CA GLY A 35 -16.13 12.00 -4.68
C GLY A 35 -15.39 13.08 -5.47
N SER A 36 -15.27 14.30 -4.95
CA SER A 36 -14.51 15.39 -5.62
C SER A 36 -13.01 15.36 -5.34
N ARG A 37 -12.56 14.68 -4.27
CA ARG A 37 -11.16 14.67 -3.86
C ARG A 37 -10.37 13.65 -4.69
N PRO A 38 -9.35 14.06 -5.46
CA PRO A 38 -8.44 13.13 -6.11
C PRO A 38 -7.53 12.45 -5.08
N PRO A 39 -6.95 11.28 -5.40
CA PRO A 39 -5.90 10.68 -4.59
C PRO A 39 -4.73 11.65 -4.35
N SER A 40 -4.23 11.74 -3.13
CA SER A 40 -2.99 12.49 -2.85
C SER A 40 -1.77 11.71 -3.33
N GLU A 41 -0.65 12.41 -3.51
CA GLU A 41 0.63 11.79 -3.86
C GLU A 41 1.05 10.71 -2.86
N LEU A 42 0.74 10.91 -1.57
CA LEU A 42 1.04 9.95 -0.53
C LEU A 42 0.19 8.67 -0.64
N GLU A 43 -1.09 8.80 -0.99
CA GLU A 43 -1.97 7.65 -1.25
C GLU A 43 -1.53 6.86 -2.49
N LEU A 44 -1.11 7.56 -3.55
CA LEU A 44 -0.57 6.96 -4.77
C LEU A 44 0.77 6.24 -4.50
N ALA A 45 1.66 6.86 -3.73
CA ALA A 45 2.93 6.25 -3.33
C ALA A 45 2.71 4.99 -2.48
N LEU A 46 1.74 5.00 -1.57
CA LEU A 46 1.34 3.82 -0.80
C LEU A 46 0.79 2.71 -1.71
N ALA A 47 -0.02 3.04 -2.72
CA ALA A 47 -0.55 2.09 -3.68
C ALA A 47 0.57 1.45 -4.53
N GLU A 48 1.53 2.25 -4.98
CA GLU A 48 2.70 1.77 -5.72
C GLU A 48 3.56 0.82 -4.85
N HIS A 49 3.81 1.22 -3.59
CA HIS A 49 4.51 0.37 -2.61
C HIS A 49 3.79 -0.95 -2.38
N HIS A 50 2.47 -0.92 -2.20
CA HIS A 50 1.64 -2.12 -2.06
C HIS A 50 1.77 -3.04 -3.27
N GLY A 51 1.69 -2.50 -4.49
CA GLY A 51 1.87 -3.26 -5.73
C GLY A 51 3.23 -3.96 -5.80
N ARG A 52 4.31 -3.24 -5.52
CA ARG A 52 5.68 -3.81 -5.50
C ARG A 52 5.82 -4.90 -4.43
N TYR A 53 5.28 -4.67 -3.24
CA TYR A 53 5.33 -5.62 -2.13
C TYR A 53 4.63 -6.93 -2.50
N MET A 54 3.39 -6.84 -3.01
CA MET A 54 2.62 -8.00 -3.45
C MET A 54 3.32 -8.73 -4.59
N ALA A 55 3.80 -8.02 -5.61
CA ALA A 55 4.50 -8.62 -6.75
C ALA A 55 5.76 -9.38 -6.31
N THR A 56 6.53 -8.83 -5.38
CA THR A 56 7.73 -9.49 -4.82
C THR A 56 7.38 -10.80 -4.12
N LEU A 57 6.32 -10.80 -3.31
CA LEU A 57 5.87 -12.00 -2.60
C LEU A 57 5.33 -13.06 -3.56
N VAL A 58 4.50 -12.67 -4.53
CA VAL A 58 4.00 -13.58 -5.56
C VAL A 58 5.15 -14.19 -6.36
N LYS A 59 6.15 -13.39 -6.75
CA LYS A 59 7.34 -13.88 -7.46
C LYS A 59 8.04 -15.00 -6.67
N ARG A 60 8.26 -14.80 -5.36
CA ARG A 60 8.87 -15.81 -4.47
C ARG A 60 7.99 -17.05 -4.31
N MET A 61 6.66 -16.88 -4.24
CA MET A 61 5.75 -18.01 -4.13
C MET A 61 5.74 -18.87 -5.40
N VAL A 62 5.86 -18.26 -6.57
CA VAL A 62 5.84 -18.97 -7.86
C VAL A 62 7.19 -19.62 -8.18
N HIS A 63 8.31 -18.94 -7.90
CA HIS A 63 9.65 -19.39 -8.31
C HIS A 63 10.49 -20.00 -7.18
N GLY A 64 10.01 -19.99 -5.94
CA GLY A 64 10.77 -20.41 -4.76
C GLY A 64 11.54 -19.25 -4.11
N ALA A 65 12.01 -19.47 -2.88
CA ALA A 65 12.65 -18.43 -2.06
C ALA A 65 14.02 -17.95 -2.59
N ASP A 66 14.62 -18.71 -3.52
CA ASP A 66 15.97 -18.49 -4.05
C ASP A 66 15.99 -17.67 -5.36
N ALA A 67 14.85 -17.11 -5.79
CA ALA A 67 14.65 -16.43 -7.08
C ALA A 67 14.45 -14.90 -7.02
#